data_AF-H6LGR0-F1
#
_entry.id   AF-H6LGR0-F1
#
_cell.length_a   1.000
_cell.length_b   1.000
_cell.length_c   1.000
_cell.angle_alpha   90.00
_cell.angle_beta   90.00
_cell.angle_gamma   90.00
#
_symmetry.space_group_name_H-M   'P 1'
#
loop_
_entity.id
_entity.type
_entity.pdbx_description
1 polymer ?
#
loop_
_entity_poly.entity_id
_entity_poly.type
_entity_poly.pdbx_seq_one_letter_code
_entity_poly.pdbx_strand_id
1 'polypeptide(L)'
;METNKIQITSSEQLIDITKSVRQYVKQTRLKDGFVHIQIPERTAAVVISINDDWRLEKEFFAKLNHLMPKYDGMKFTGWTTACVKASILGSSLQVMVQDGTLMLDKNQSIYLAEFQGPGERLYFMNVTGSTLAANEEAVMPKELAALYQKRKEYEDEQEKLKIEMRNEWQLKEATLLKQEAEKKESAAKKENE
;
A
#
# COMPACT_ATOMS: atom_id res chain seq x y z
N MET A 1 15.18 -6.47 20.74
CA MET A 1 13.72 -6.36 20.68
C MET A 1 13.27 -4.94 21.02
N GLU A 2 12.45 -4.33 20.17
CA GLU A 2 11.79 -3.05 20.38
C GLU A 2 10.27 -3.26 20.44
N THR A 3 9.58 -2.49 21.28
CA THR A 3 8.12 -2.53 21.43
C THR A 3 7.54 -1.19 20.99
N ASN A 4 6.57 -1.23 20.09
CA ASN A 4 5.87 -0.04 19.60
C ASN A 4 4.38 -0.10 19.91
N LYS A 5 3.81 1.06 20.19
CA LYS A 5 2.37 1.24 20.43
C LYS A 5 1.74 1.95 19.24
N ILE A 6 0.53 1.55 18.88
CA ILE A 6 -0.22 2.17 17.80
C ILE A 6 -1.68 2.35 18.21
N GLN A 7 -2.24 3.51 17.87
CA GLN A 7 -3.64 3.81 18.14
C GLN A 7 -4.47 3.48 16.91
N ILE A 8 -5.49 2.65 17.10
CA ILE A 8 -6.47 2.28 16.09
C ILE A 8 -7.72 3.11 16.32
N THR A 9 -8.17 3.81 15.28
CA THR A 9 -9.31 4.72 15.34
C THR A 9 -10.57 4.13 14.71
N SER A 10 -10.45 3.07 13.90
CA SER A 10 -11.55 2.47 13.15
C SER A 10 -11.72 0.98 13.46
N SER A 11 -12.89 0.42 13.15
CA SER A 11 -13.16 -1.01 13.37
C SER A 11 -12.28 -1.94 12.54
N GLU A 12 -11.95 -1.51 11.33
CA GLU A 12 -10.97 -2.11 10.44
C GLU A 12 -10.06 -0.96 9.97
N GLN A 13 -8.75 -1.15 9.99
CA GLN A 13 -7.80 -0.08 9.65
C GLN A 13 -6.47 -0.66 9.15
N LEU A 14 -5.87 -0.02 8.15
CA LEU A 14 -4.57 -0.41 7.62
C LEU A 14 -3.54 0.70 7.94
N ILE A 15 -2.58 0.40 8.81
CA ILE A 15 -1.63 1.41 9.29
C ILE A 15 -0.23 1.11 8.77
N ASP A 16 0.37 2.07 8.06
CA ASP A 16 1.75 1.96 7.57
C ASP A 16 2.74 2.06 8.74
N ILE A 17 3.48 0.97 8.98
CA ILE A 17 4.52 0.89 10.01
C ILE A 17 5.94 0.91 9.40
N THR A 18 6.07 1.05 8.08
CA THR A 18 7.35 0.98 7.34
C THR A 18 8.39 1.94 7.86
N LYS A 19 7.99 3.18 8.20
CA LYS A 19 8.92 4.18 8.76
C LYS A 19 9.52 3.72 10.08
N SER A 20 8.70 3.14 10.95
CA SER A 20 9.13 2.61 12.24
C SER A 20 10.11 1.45 12.05
N VAL A 21 9.79 0.52 11.16
CA VAL A 21 10.67 -0.61 10.82
C VAL A 21 12.01 -0.14 10.24
N ARG A 22 12.00 0.83 9.31
CA ARG A 22 13.22 1.43 8.75
C ARG A 22 14.06 2.12 9.82
N GLN A 23 13.42 2.81 10.75
CA GLN A 23 14.11 3.45 11.86
C GLN A 23 14.76 2.41 12.77
N TYR A 24 14.07 1.30 13.06
CA TYR A 24 14.62 0.22 13.88
C TYR A 24 15.84 -0.45 13.23
N VAL A 25 15.81 -0.72 11.92
CA VAL A 25 16.97 -1.23 11.17
C VAL A 25 18.17 -0.29 11.30
N LYS A 26 17.94 1.02 11.15
CA LYS A 26 19.00 2.02 11.27
C LYS A 26 19.57 2.08 12.68
N GLN A 27 18.72 2.06 13.71
CA GLN A 27 19.13 2.09 15.12
C GLN A 27 19.93 0.85 15.51
N THR A 28 19.53 -0.32 15.03
CA THR A 28 20.22 -1.58 15.29
C THR A 28 21.47 -1.77 14.44
N ARG A 29 21.70 -0.90 13.45
CA ARG A 29 22.77 -1.00 12.45
C ARG A 29 22.81 -2.39 11.79
N LEU A 30 21.66 -3.03 11.61
CA LEU A 30 21.57 -4.35 10.96
C LEU A 30 22.07 -4.21 9.51
N LYS A 31 23.06 -5.01 9.11
CA LYS A 31 23.62 -5.01 7.75
C LYS A 31 22.91 -6.05 6.89
N ASP A 32 23.13 -7.33 7.20
CA ASP A 32 22.56 -8.46 6.45
C ASP A 32 21.82 -9.38 7.42
N GLY A 33 20.56 -9.70 7.11
CA GLY A 33 19.75 -10.57 7.94
C GLY A 33 18.28 -10.31 7.79
N PHE A 34 17.56 -10.33 8.91
CA PHE A 34 16.11 -10.19 8.93
C PHE A 34 15.62 -9.33 10.08
N VAL A 35 14.59 -8.53 9.81
CA VAL A 35 13.71 -7.97 10.83
C VAL A 35 12.49 -8.86 10.95
N HIS A 36 12.23 -9.34 12.16
CA HIS A 36 11.00 -10.04 12.50
C HIS A 36 10.05 -9.06 13.18
N ILE A 37 8.82 -8.98 12.68
CA ILE A 37 7.73 -8.17 13.21
C ILE A 37 6.66 -9.12 13.70
N GLN A 38 6.17 -8.92 14.91
CA GLN A 38 5.12 -9.75 15.51
C GLN A 38 4.10 -8.89 16.24
N ILE A 39 2.83 -9.22 16.05
CA ILE A 39 1.69 -8.62 16.74
C ILE A 39 1.06 -9.71 17.62
N PRO A 40 1.12 -9.63 18.96
CA PRO A 40 0.54 -10.66 19.83
C PRO A 40 -0.95 -10.44 20.05
N GLU A 41 -1.69 -10.17 18.97
CA GLU A 41 -3.12 -9.90 18.99
C GLU A 41 -3.86 -10.88 18.08
N ARG A 42 -5.04 -11.31 18.54
CA ARG A 42 -5.80 -12.35 17.84
C ARG A 42 -6.53 -11.82 16.61
N THR A 43 -6.68 -10.50 16.49
CA THR A 43 -7.51 -9.82 15.48
C THR A 43 -6.74 -8.83 14.62
N ALA A 44 -5.41 -8.92 14.63
CA ALA A 44 -4.55 -8.08 13.82
C ALA A 44 -3.49 -8.92 13.11
N ALA A 45 -3.07 -8.44 11.94
CA ALA A 45 -2.06 -9.06 11.09
C ALA A 45 -1.02 -8.04 10.64
N VAL A 46 0.10 -8.52 10.12
CA VAL A 46 1.11 -7.69 9.46
C VAL A 46 1.30 -8.16 8.02
N VAL A 47 1.21 -7.23 7.07
CA VAL A 47 1.20 -7.53 5.63
C VAL A 47 2.12 -6.58 4.87
N ILE A 48 2.63 -7.01 3.72
CA ILE A 48 3.28 -6.12 2.75
C ILE A 48 2.28 -5.85 1.64
N SER A 49 2.05 -4.58 1.32
CA SER A 49 1.12 -4.19 0.27
C SER A 49 1.66 -2.98 -0.51
N ILE A 50 0.91 -2.60 -1.55
CA ILE A 50 1.20 -1.43 -2.38
C ILE A 50 1.12 -0.14 -1.56
N ASN A 51 1.91 0.88 -1.87
CA ASN A 51 1.95 2.13 -1.08
C ASN A 51 1.55 3.41 -1.85
N ASP A 52 1.22 3.28 -3.13
CA ASP A 52 0.93 4.41 -4.02
C ASP A 52 -0.56 4.55 -4.40
N ASP A 53 -1.43 3.64 -3.91
CA ASP A 53 -2.88 3.70 -4.14
C ASP A 53 -3.63 4.14 -2.88
N TRP A 54 -4.19 5.34 -2.91
CA TRP A 54 -5.04 5.89 -1.84
C TRP A 54 -6.29 5.03 -1.55
N ARG A 55 -6.71 4.18 -2.49
CA ARG A 55 -7.86 3.29 -2.35
C ARG A 55 -7.50 2.00 -1.63
N LEU A 56 -6.21 1.72 -1.39
CA LEU A 56 -5.75 0.45 -0.87
C LEU A 56 -6.56 0.02 0.36
N GLU A 57 -6.66 0.87 1.38
CA GLU A 57 -7.34 0.51 2.63
C GLU A 57 -8.80 0.08 2.36
N LYS A 58 -9.54 0.88 1.59
CA LYS A 58 -10.94 0.62 1.24
C LYS A 58 -11.08 -0.68 0.44
N GLU A 59 -10.29 -0.86 -0.60
CA GLU A 59 -10.35 -2.04 -1.48
C GLU A 59 -9.90 -3.32 -0.77
N PHE A 60 -8.88 -3.20 0.08
CA PHE A 60 -8.36 -4.30 0.89
C PHE A 60 -9.46 -4.87 1.80
N PHE A 61 -10.12 -4.00 2.57
CA PHE A 61 -11.21 -4.44 3.43
C PHE A 61 -12.47 -4.82 2.67
N ALA A 62 -12.82 -4.14 1.57
CA ALA A 62 -13.98 -4.51 0.75
C ALA A 62 -13.84 -5.94 0.19
N LYS A 63 -12.67 -6.29 -0.36
CA LYS A 63 -12.39 -7.64 -0.88
C LYS A 63 -12.37 -8.69 0.23
N LEU A 64 -11.74 -8.40 1.37
CA LEU A 64 -11.72 -9.33 2.51
C LEU A 64 -13.11 -9.54 3.11
N ASN A 65 -13.93 -8.48 3.22
CA ASN A 65 -15.30 -8.57 3.71
C ASN A 65 -16.23 -9.29 2.73
N HIS A 66 -15.95 -9.22 1.43
CA HIS A 66 -16.68 -10.00 0.44
C HIS A 66 -16.36 -11.50 0.54
N LEU A 67 -15.08 -11.85 0.71
CA LEU A 67 -14.63 -13.24 0.85
C LEU A 67 -15.03 -13.84 2.19
N MET A 68 -14.95 -13.05 3.26
CA MET A 68 -15.22 -13.46 4.64
C MET A 68 -16.17 -12.46 5.31
N PRO A 69 -17.47 -12.53 4.99
CA PRO A 69 -18.44 -11.61 5.55
C PRO A 69 -18.59 -11.80 7.07
N LYS A 70 -18.99 -10.72 7.73
CA LYS A 70 -19.33 -10.73 9.18
C LYS A 70 -20.65 -11.47 9.46
N TYR A 71 -21.41 -11.77 8.43
CA TYR A 71 -22.68 -12.48 8.49
C TYR A 71 -22.65 -13.64 7.50
N ASP A 72 -23.04 -14.83 7.98
CA ASP A 72 -23.33 -15.99 7.15
C ASP A 72 -24.85 -16.21 7.15
N GLY A 73 -25.53 -15.67 6.14
CA GLY A 73 -26.98 -15.51 6.15
C GLY A 73 -27.45 -14.61 7.30
N MET A 74 -28.28 -15.14 8.21
CA MET A 74 -28.75 -14.42 9.41
C MET A 74 -27.82 -14.58 10.62
N LYS A 75 -26.76 -15.39 10.53
CA LYS A 75 -25.86 -15.67 11.65
C LYS A 75 -24.72 -14.67 11.69
N PHE A 76 -24.66 -13.87 12.74
CA PHE A 76 -23.49 -13.04 13.03
C PHE A 76 -22.34 -13.92 13.53
N THR A 77 -21.19 -13.86 12.86
CA THR A 77 -20.01 -14.67 13.19
C THR A 77 -19.19 -14.07 14.34
N GLY A 78 -19.48 -12.82 14.73
CA GLY A 78 -18.82 -12.14 15.84
C GLY A 78 -17.35 -11.81 15.57
N TRP A 79 -16.57 -11.76 16.65
CA TRP A 79 -15.12 -11.56 16.59
C TRP A 79 -14.37 -12.68 15.88
N THR A 80 -15.03 -13.83 15.64
CA THR A 80 -14.41 -15.01 15.04
C THR A 80 -13.93 -14.69 13.62
N THR A 81 -14.69 -13.93 12.83
CA THR A 81 -14.26 -13.53 11.49
C THR A 81 -12.98 -12.69 11.55
N ALA A 82 -12.86 -11.76 12.50
CA ALA A 82 -11.65 -10.97 12.68
C ALA A 82 -10.44 -11.84 13.05
N CYS A 83 -10.64 -12.83 13.93
CA CYS A 83 -9.59 -13.81 14.26
C CYS A 83 -9.15 -14.65 13.06
N VAL A 84 -10.09 -15.10 12.24
CA VAL A 84 -9.77 -15.90 11.05
C VAL A 84 -9.04 -15.04 10.01
N LYS A 85 -9.45 -13.79 9.78
CA LYS A 85 -8.74 -12.86 8.88
C LYS A 85 -7.29 -12.67 9.33
N ALA A 86 -7.08 -12.41 10.63
CA ALA A 86 -5.76 -12.26 11.20
C ALA A 86 -4.91 -13.53 11.06
N SER A 87 -5.51 -14.71 11.30
CA SER A 87 -4.82 -16.00 11.20
C SER A 87 -4.42 -16.35 9.77
N ILE A 88 -5.24 -16.00 8.78
CA ILE A 88 -4.94 -16.24 7.35
C ILE A 88 -3.82 -15.31 6.86
N LEU A 89 -3.87 -14.04 7.25
CA LEU A 89 -2.87 -13.05 6.82
C LEU A 89 -1.55 -13.18 7.58
N GLY A 90 -1.59 -13.66 8.81
CA GLY A 90 -0.43 -13.87 9.67
C GLY A 90 -0.21 -12.73 10.66
N SER A 91 -0.01 -13.09 11.93
CA SER A 91 0.32 -12.15 13.01
C SER A 91 1.81 -11.78 13.06
N SER A 92 2.63 -12.36 12.19
CA SER A 92 4.04 -12.06 12.07
C SER A 92 4.51 -12.01 10.63
N LEU A 93 5.56 -11.22 10.40
CA LEU A 93 6.19 -11.03 9.10
C LEU A 93 7.69 -10.93 9.31
N GLN A 94 8.46 -11.60 8.45
CA GLN A 94 9.90 -11.48 8.40
C GLN A 94 10.29 -10.74 7.13
N VAL A 95 11.09 -9.68 7.26
CA VAL A 95 11.56 -8.85 6.14
C VAL A 95 13.08 -8.91 6.08
N MET A 96 13.61 -9.23 4.90
CA MET A 96 15.05 -9.31 4.68
C MET A 96 15.70 -7.92 4.69
N VAL A 97 16.91 -7.86 5.21
CA VAL A 97 17.78 -6.69 5.18
C VAL A 97 19.09 -7.09 4.51
N GLN A 98 19.56 -6.24 3.60
CA GLN A 98 20.84 -6.41 2.93
C GLN A 98 21.51 -5.04 2.82
N ASP A 99 22.82 -4.99 3.11
CA ASP A 99 23.62 -3.76 3.10
C ASP A 99 22.98 -2.61 3.91
N GLY A 100 22.27 -2.93 4.99
CA GLY A 100 21.60 -1.94 5.84
C GLY A 100 20.26 -1.42 5.33
N THR A 101 19.73 -2.01 4.26
CA THR A 101 18.49 -1.59 3.61
C THR A 101 17.45 -2.71 3.66
N LEU A 102 16.18 -2.35 3.98
CA LEU A 102 15.07 -3.30 3.86
C LEU A 102 14.87 -3.69 2.39
N MET A 103 14.79 -5.00 2.13
CA MET A 103 14.50 -5.55 0.81
C MET A 103 13.00 -5.45 0.48
N LEU A 104 12.54 -4.22 0.26
CA LEU A 104 11.18 -3.89 -0.17
C LEU A 104 11.23 -3.13 -1.49
N ASP A 105 10.32 -3.44 -2.41
CA ASP A 105 10.17 -2.66 -3.64
C ASP A 105 9.77 -1.20 -3.34
N LYS A 106 10.01 -0.29 -4.28
CA LYS A 106 9.69 1.14 -4.16
C LYS A 106 8.23 1.36 -3.78
N ASN A 107 7.35 0.60 -4.42
CA ASN A 107 5.91 0.69 -4.27
C ASN A 107 5.38 -0.26 -3.17
N GLN A 108 6.24 -0.80 -2.30
CA GLN A 108 5.85 -1.66 -1.18
C GLN A 108 6.02 -0.97 0.17
N SER A 109 5.05 -1.21 1.06
CA SER A 109 5.08 -0.83 2.47
C SER A 109 4.63 -1.98 3.35
N ILE A 110 5.09 -1.97 4.60
CA ILE A 110 4.68 -2.89 5.66
C ILE A 110 3.53 -2.24 6.42
N TYR A 111 2.42 -2.95 6.54
CA TYR A 111 1.21 -2.49 7.19
C TYR A 111 0.81 -3.39 8.35
N LEU A 112 0.31 -2.76 9.42
CA LEU A 112 -0.51 -3.42 10.42
C LEU A 112 -1.96 -3.38 9.95
N ALA A 113 -2.59 -4.54 9.80
CA ALA A 113 -3.98 -4.69 9.43
C ALA A 113 -4.81 -5.07 10.66
N GLU A 114 -5.65 -4.16 11.13
CA GLU A 114 -6.58 -4.38 12.24
C GLU A 114 -7.97 -4.78 11.73
N PHE A 115 -8.61 -5.75 12.40
CA PHE A 115 -9.94 -6.25 12.04
C PHE A 115 -11.01 -6.10 13.13
N GLN A 116 -10.63 -5.62 14.32
CA GLN A 116 -11.50 -5.46 15.49
C GLN A 116 -11.11 -4.24 16.36
N GLY A 117 -10.86 -3.08 15.74
CA GLY A 117 -10.70 -1.81 16.46
C GLY A 117 -12.01 -1.19 16.96
N PRO A 118 -11.99 0.03 17.51
CA PRO A 118 -10.81 0.86 17.83
C PRO A 118 -10.08 0.39 19.11
N GLY A 119 -8.92 0.97 19.39
CA GLY A 119 -8.14 0.71 20.61
C GLY A 119 -6.63 0.82 20.42
N GLU A 120 -5.86 0.51 21.45
CA GLU A 120 -4.39 0.42 21.37
C GLU A 120 -3.98 -0.98 20.91
N ARG A 121 -2.94 -1.06 20.07
CA ARG A 121 -2.27 -2.30 19.70
C ARG A 121 -0.77 -2.18 19.94
N LEU A 122 -0.14 -3.32 20.20
CA LEU A 122 1.31 -3.45 20.31
C LEU A 122 1.85 -4.26 19.15
N TYR A 123 3.01 -3.88 18.66
CA TYR A 123 3.82 -4.76 17.82
C TYR A 123 5.28 -4.74 18.28
N PHE A 124 5.92 -5.87 18.11
CA PHE A 124 7.28 -6.15 18.53
C PHE A 124 8.14 -6.31 17.31
N MET A 125 9.35 -5.76 17.37
CA MET A 125 10.35 -5.96 16.35
C MET A 125 11.60 -6.57 16.96
N ASN A 126 12.20 -7.52 16.27
CA ASN A 126 13.51 -8.03 16.62
C ASN A 126 14.34 -8.23 15.35
N VAL A 127 15.66 -8.21 15.49
CA VAL A 127 16.59 -8.41 14.37
C VAL A 127 17.45 -9.64 14.59
N THR A 128 17.87 -10.26 13.50
CA THR A 128 18.88 -11.33 13.50
C THR A 128 19.74 -11.18 12.26
N GLY A 129 21.06 -11.15 12.41
CA GLY A 129 21.98 -10.92 11.31
C GLY A 129 23.32 -10.30 11.72
N SER A 130 24.08 -9.87 10.73
CA SER A 130 25.31 -9.09 10.89
C SER A 130 25.01 -7.61 11.10
N THR A 131 25.95 -6.86 11.67
CA THR A 131 25.81 -5.41 11.86
C THR A 131 26.86 -4.64 11.05
N LEU A 132 26.49 -3.42 10.64
CA LEU A 132 27.39 -2.49 9.97
C LEU A 132 28.47 -2.04 10.96
N ALA A 133 29.73 -1.99 10.50
CA ALA A 133 30.81 -1.37 11.26
C ALA A 133 30.52 0.12 11.53
N ALA A 134 31.11 0.73 12.55
CA ALA A 134 30.78 2.10 12.97
C ALA A 134 30.94 3.17 11.85
N ASN A 135 31.88 2.95 10.94
CA ASN A 135 32.21 3.81 9.80
C ASN A 135 31.49 3.41 8.50
N GLU A 136 30.70 2.34 8.52
CA GLU A 136 29.96 1.84 7.37
C GLU A 136 28.55 2.43 7.35
N GLU A 137 28.07 2.82 6.18
CA GLU A 137 26.72 3.33 5.98
C GLU A 137 25.89 2.32 5.18
N ALA A 138 24.56 2.38 5.37
CA ALA A 138 23.65 1.56 4.60
C ALA A 138 23.68 2.00 3.13
N VAL A 139 23.81 1.03 2.23
CA VAL A 139 23.81 1.24 0.78
C VAL A 139 22.67 0.45 0.18
N MET A 140 22.05 1.01 -0.86
CA MET A 140 21.01 0.32 -1.60
C MET A 140 21.63 -0.87 -2.36
N PRO A 141 21.16 -2.11 -2.15
CA PRO A 141 21.63 -3.26 -2.92
C PRO A 141 21.40 -3.05 -4.42
N LYS A 142 22.33 -3.53 -5.26
CA LYS A 142 22.32 -3.28 -6.71
C LYS A 142 21.05 -3.80 -7.39
N GLU A 143 20.60 -4.98 -6.97
CA GLU A 143 19.41 -5.65 -7.48
C GLU A 143 18.15 -4.83 -7.14
N LEU A 144 18.10 -4.28 -5.92
CA LEU A 144 16.98 -3.45 -5.47
C LEU A 144 16.99 -2.08 -6.17
N ALA A 145 18.17 -1.48 -6.36
CA ALA A 145 18.32 -0.24 -7.12
C ALA A 145 17.87 -0.40 -8.59
N ALA A 146 18.23 -1.52 -9.24
CA ALA A 146 17.78 -1.83 -10.59
C ALA A 146 16.25 -2.01 -10.66
N LEU A 147 15.64 -2.66 -9.65
CA LEU A 147 14.19 -2.79 -9.55
C LEU A 147 13.51 -1.42 -9.45
N TYR A 148 14.04 -0.53 -8.60
CA TYR A 148 13.52 0.82 -8.41
C TYR A 148 13.59 1.65 -9.70
N GLN A 149 14.70 1.54 -10.43
CA GLN A 149 14.87 2.22 -11.72
C GLN A 149 13.82 1.75 -12.73
N LYS A 150 13.61 0.43 -12.85
CA LYS A 150 12.57 -0.15 -13.71
C LYS A 150 11.16 0.33 -13.34
N ARG A 151 10.85 0.46 -12.04
CA ARG A 151 9.56 0.99 -11.57
C ARG A 151 9.37 2.45 -11.97
N LYS A 152 10.41 3.26 -11.81
CA LYS A 152 10.39 4.67 -12.20
C LYS A 152 10.16 4.82 -13.71
N GLU A 153 10.87 4.05 -14.53
CA GLU A 153 10.69 4.08 -15.99
C GLU A 153 9.26 3.71 -16.39
N TYR A 154 8.67 2.70 -15.75
CA TYR A 154 7.28 2.32 -15.96
C TYR A 154 6.31 3.43 -15.54
N GLU A 155 6.51 4.07 -14.39
CA GLU A 155 5.70 5.20 -13.93
C GLU A 155 5.76 6.38 -14.92
N ASP A 156 6.96 6.72 -15.38
CA ASP A 156 7.18 7.80 -16.36
C ASP A 156 6.49 7.49 -17.70
N GLU A 157 6.50 6.22 -18.14
CA GLU A 157 5.77 5.77 -19.33
C GLU A 157 4.25 5.89 -19.15
N GLN A 158 3.72 5.44 -18.01
CA GLN A 158 2.30 5.56 -17.70
C GLN A 158 1.83 7.01 -17.60
N GLU A 159 2.69 7.91 -17.10
CA GLU A 159 2.39 9.34 -17.04
C GLU A 159 2.31 9.96 -18.45
N LYS A 160 3.26 9.62 -19.34
CA LYS A 160 3.22 10.04 -20.75
C LYS A 160 1.94 9.58 -21.43
N LEU A 161 1.58 8.30 -21.29
CA LEU A 161 0.34 7.75 -21.85
C LEU A 161 -0.90 8.49 -21.33
N LYS A 162 -0.97 8.79 -20.03
CA LYS A 162 -2.09 9.56 -19.45
C LYS A 162 -2.19 10.97 -20.02
N ILE A 163 -1.05 11.63 -20.25
CA ILE A 163 -1.00 12.97 -20.86
C ILE A 163 -1.46 12.91 -22.31
N GLU A 164 -0.97 11.94 -23.10
CA GLU A 164 -1.38 11.72 -24.48
C GLU A 164 -2.89 11.46 -24.58
N MET A 165 -3.43 10.53 -23.76
CA MET A 165 -4.86 10.26 -23.70
C MET A 165 -5.69 11.50 -23.35
N ARG A 166 -5.19 12.36 -22.44
CA ARG A 166 -5.86 13.60 -22.06
C ARG A 166 -5.88 14.60 -23.22
N ASN A 167 -4.77 14.74 -23.95
CA ASN A 167 -4.68 15.62 -25.11
C ASN A 167 -5.60 15.13 -26.24
N GLU A 168 -5.63 13.83 -26.52
CA GLU A 168 -6.55 13.25 -27.50
C GLU A 168 -8.02 13.49 -27.13
N TRP A 169 -8.36 13.32 -25.85
CA TRP A 169 -9.71 13.55 -25.37
C TRP A 169 -10.13 15.03 -25.55
N GLN A 170 -9.27 15.97 -25.18
CA GLN A 170 -9.51 17.40 -25.38
C GLN A 170 -9.68 17.76 -26.87
N LEU A 171 -8.88 17.17 -27.76
CA LEU A 171 -9.01 17.39 -29.19
C LEU A 171 -10.34 16.86 -29.73
N LYS A 172 -10.74 15.66 -29.31
CA LYS A 172 -12.04 15.06 -29.67
C LYS A 172 -13.20 15.92 -29.17
N GLU A 173 -13.16 16.38 -27.93
CA GLU A 173 -14.18 17.25 -27.34
C GLU A 173 -14.28 18.59 -28.09
N ALA A 174 -13.15 19.24 -28.37
CA ALA A 174 -13.13 20.49 -29.15
C ALA A 174 -13.68 20.31 -30.57
N THR A 175 -13.39 19.16 -31.20
CA THR A 175 -13.91 18.82 -32.53
C THR A 175 -15.42 18.60 -32.50
N LEU A 176 -15.93 17.89 -31.50
CA LEU A 176 -17.37 17.68 -31.30
C LEU A 176 -18.11 19.01 -31.11
N LEU A 177 -17.60 19.89 -30.24
CA LEU A 177 -18.19 21.21 -30.00
C LEU A 177 -18.23 22.07 -31.28
N LYS A 178 -17.17 22.04 -32.11
CA LYS A 178 -17.17 22.73 -33.41
C LYS A 178 -18.24 22.17 -34.36
N GLN A 179 -18.35 20.85 -34.46
CA GLN A 179 -19.37 20.21 -35.31
C GLN A 179 -20.79 20.52 -34.83
N GLU A 180 -21.03 20.59 -33.52
CA GLU A 180 -22.32 20.98 -32.96
C GLU A 180 -22.64 22.45 -33.24
N ALA A 181 -21.67 23.36 -33.16
CA ALA A 181 -21.83 24.76 -33.51
C ALA A 181 -22.18 24.94 -35.00
N GLU A 182 -21.43 24.29 -35.90
CA GLU A 182 -21.69 24.30 -37.35
C GLU A 182 -23.07 23.73 -37.72
N LYS A 183 -23.50 22.66 -37.04
CA LYS A 183 -24.86 22.10 -37.18
C LYS A 183 -25.94 23.09 -36.72
N LYS A 184 -25.73 23.81 -35.62
CA LYS A 184 -26.67 24.84 -35.14
C LYS A 184 -26.74 26.03 -36.10
N GLU A 185 -25.61 26.51 -36.60
CA GLU A 185 -25.58 27.61 -37.58
C GLU A 185 -26.27 27.23 -38.90
N SER A 186 -26.03 26.01 -39.40
CA SER A 186 -26.69 25.53 -40.62
C SER A 186 -28.19 25.30 -40.44
N ALA A 187 -28.64 24.86 -39.25
CA ALA A 187 -30.07 24.78 -38.93
C ALA A 187 -30.72 26.18 -38.87
N ALA A 188 -30.08 27.14 -38.20
CA ALA A 188 -30.60 28.52 -38.09
C ALA A 188 -30.67 29.25 -39.45
N LYS A 189 -29.77 28.94 -40.39
CA LYS A 189 -29.85 29.47 -41.76
C LYS A 189 -31.04 28.89 -42.54
N LYS A 190 -31.39 27.62 -42.33
CA LYS A 190 -32.54 26.97 -42.99
C LYS A 190 -33.90 27.40 -42.45
N GLU A 191 -33.98 27.94 -41.23
CA GLU A 191 -35.24 28.45 -40.65
C GLU A 191 -35.54 29.91 -41.05
N ASN A 192 -34.56 30.62 -41.61
CA ASN A 192 -34.68 32.03 -42.04
C ASN A 192 -34.81 32.20 -43.57
N GLU A 193 -34.88 31.09 -44.33
CA GLU A 193 -35.23 31.04 -45.77
C GLU A 193 -36.66 30.50 -45.94
#